data_AF-A0A7I7QFD0-F1
#
_entry.id   AF-A0A7I7QFD0-F1
#
_cell.length_a   1.000
_cell.length_b   1.000
_cell.length_c   1.000
_cell.angle_alpha   90.00
_cell.angle_beta   90.00
_cell.angle_gamma   90.00
#
_symmetry.space_group_name_H-M   'P 1'
#
loop_
_entity.id
_entity.type
_entity.pdbx_description
1 polymer ?
#
loop_
_entity_poly.entity_id
_entity_poly.type
_entity_poly.pdbx_seq_one_letter_code
_entity_poly.pdbx_strand_id
1 'polypeptide(L)'
;MLASISTDYYLRLEQAREENPSGEVLDAIAGALKLDDDAAAYMHNLVRQNSAQRRGESLREIHPELEALLDSWPLTVAYVCDPNLDVVLANSLAEKVSPNSESVSTPCVHYSSSPACVISIGTGGY
;
A
#
# COMPACT_ATOMS: atom_id res chain seq x y z
N MET A 1 -7.90 19.67 16.65
CA MET A 1 -7.73 19.69 15.18
C MET A 1 -6.27 19.35 14.92
N LEU A 2 -5.98 18.13 14.45
CA LEU A 2 -4.66 17.50 14.59
C LEU A 2 -3.61 17.96 13.55
N ALA A 3 -4.03 18.56 12.44
CA ALA A 3 -3.13 19.02 11.37
C ALA A 3 -3.32 20.51 11.00
N SER A 4 -4.02 21.33 11.80
CA SER A 4 -4.37 22.73 11.47
C SER A 4 -5.08 22.97 10.11
N ILE A 5 -5.43 21.92 9.37
CA ILE A 5 -6.19 21.98 8.11
C ILE A 5 -7.70 21.83 8.37
N SER A 6 -8.52 22.50 7.56
CA SER A 6 -9.97 22.41 7.68
C SER A 6 -10.47 20.97 7.43
N THR A 7 -11.55 20.58 8.10
CA THR A 7 -12.18 19.26 7.89
C THR A 7 -12.62 19.06 6.43
N ASP A 8 -13.10 20.13 5.79
CA ASP A 8 -13.43 20.13 4.36
C ASP A 8 -12.21 19.84 3.49
N TYR A 9 -11.06 20.45 3.81
CA TYR A 9 -9.80 20.21 3.10
C TYR A 9 -9.35 18.76 3.23
N TYR A 10 -9.41 18.20 4.44
CA TYR A 10 -9.08 16.80 4.67
C TYR A 10 -10.02 15.85 3.89
N LEU A 11 -11.33 16.14 3.84
CA LEU A 11 -12.29 15.35 3.07
C LEU A 11 -12.01 15.40 1.55
N ARG A 12 -11.61 16.55 1.02
CA ARG A 12 -11.19 16.64 -0.39
C ARG A 12 -9.93 15.83 -0.68
N LEU A 13 -9.01 15.75 0.29
CA LEU A 13 -7.82 14.92 0.19
C LEU A 13 -8.20 13.43 0.14
N GLU A 14 -9.08 12.97 1.04
CA GLU A 14 -9.58 11.57 1.05
C GLU A 14 -10.32 11.19 -0.24
N GLN A 15 -11.04 12.15 -0.83
CA GLN A 15 -11.77 11.94 -2.09
C GLN A 15 -10.89 12.09 -3.34
N ALA A 16 -9.57 12.26 -3.19
CA ALA A 16 -8.62 12.51 -4.27
C ALA A 16 -8.98 13.74 -5.14
N ARG A 17 -9.71 14.71 -4.58
CA ARG A 17 -10.09 15.97 -5.25
C ARG A 17 -9.07 17.07 -5.03
N GLU A 18 -8.19 16.91 -4.05
CA GLU A 18 -7.03 17.77 -3.83
C GLU A 18 -5.79 17.08 -4.41
N GLU A 19 -5.28 17.56 -5.54
CA GLU A 19 -4.20 16.87 -6.28
C GLU A 19 -2.80 17.32 -5.91
N ASN A 20 -2.67 18.51 -5.33
CA ASN A 20 -1.36 19.15 -5.10
C ASN A 20 -1.37 19.92 -3.76
N PRO A 21 -1.46 19.21 -2.62
CA PRO A 21 -1.35 19.85 -1.31
C PRO A 21 -0.01 20.57 -1.16
N SER A 22 0.00 21.69 -0.44
CA SER A 22 1.22 22.44 -0.18
C SER A 22 2.16 21.65 0.76
N GLY A 23 3.45 21.98 0.74
CA GLY A 23 4.42 21.38 1.66
C GLY A 23 4.02 21.55 3.14
N GLU A 24 3.49 22.72 3.50
CA GLU A 24 3.01 23.01 4.86
C GLU A 24 1.86 22.09 5.29
N VAL A 25 0.95 21.76 4.38
CA VAL A 25 -0.14 20.80 4.64
C VAL A 25 0.43 19.40 4.86
N LEU A 26 1.39 18.98 4.05
CA LEU A 26 2.04 17.67 4.18
C LEU A 26 2.81 17.56 5.50
N ASP A 27 3.52 18.61 5.91
CA ASP A 27 4.24 18.66 7.19
C ASP A 27 3.28 18.57 8.38
N ALA A 28 2.14 19.25 8.30
CA ALA A 28 1.11 19.18 9.33
C ALA A 28 0.45 17.79 9.42
N ILE A 29 0.24 17.12 8.27
CA ILE A 29 -0.25 15.73 8.22
C ILE A 29 0.80 14.77 8.79
N ALA A 30 2.07 14.91 8.43
CA ALA A 30 3.17 14.08 8.96
C ALA A 30 3.27 14.19 10.49
N GLY A 31 3.16 15.42 11.03
CA GLY A 31 3.12 15.66 12.46
C GLY A 31 1.89 15.04 13.15
N ALA A 32 0.71 15.16 12.53
CA ALA A 32 -0.53 14.58 13.05
C ALA A 32 -0.49 13.04 13.12
N LEU A 33 0.12 12.41 12.10
CA LEU A 33 0.30 10.97 11.99
C LEU A 33 1.53 10.44 12.73
N LYS A 34 2.34 11.34 13.34
CA LYS A 34 3.59 11.00 14.04
C LYS A 34 4.55 10.20 13.17
N LEU A 35 4.68 10.60 11.92
CA LEU A 35 5.64 10.00 11.00
C LEU A 35 7.07 10.34 11.42
N ASP A 36 7.98 9.40 11.22
CA ASP A 36 9.41 9.67 11.28
C ASP A 36 9.89 10.39 10.00
N ASP A 37 11.14 10.83 10.00
CA ASP A 37 11.72 11.63 8.91
C ASP A 37 11.71 10.87 7.57
N ASP A 38 11.91 9.55 7.60
CA ASP A 38 11.91 8.70 6.42
C ASP A 38 10.50 8.57 5.83
N ALA A 39 9.49 8.32 6.68
CA ALA A 39 8.09 8.24 6.27
C ALA A 39 7.54 9.59 5.80
N ALA A 40 7.96 10.70 6.42
CA ALA A 40 7.61 12.04 5.98
C ALA A 40 8.22 12.35 4.60
N ALA A 41 9.51 12.07 4.41
CA ALA A 41 10.17 12.23 3.12
C ALA A 41 9.53 11.35 2.03
N TYR A 42 9.15 10.12 2.38
CA TYR A 42 8.42 9.23 1.49
C TYR A 42 7.07 9.79 1.05
N MET A 43 6.26 10.31 1.99
CA MET A 43 4.98 10.96 1.68
C MET A 43 5.13 12.14 0.71
N HIS A 44 6.11 13.01 0.96
CA HIS A 44 6.42 14.14 0.07
C HIS A 44 6.80 13.68 -1.34
N ASN A 45 7.54 12.57 -1.46
CA ASN A 45 7.87 11.97 -2.75
C ASN A 45 6.66 11.33 -3.44
N LEU A 46 5.77 10.68 -2.68
CA LEU A 46 4.58 10.01 -3.20
C LEU A 46 3.63 10.99 -3.90
N VAL A 47 3.40 12.17 -3.31
CA VAL A 47 2.56 13.23 -3.91
C VAL A 47 3.16 13.72 -5.23
N ARG A 48 4.48 13.88 -5.30
CA ARG A 48 5.18 14.25 -6.54
C ARG A 48 5.06 13.17 -7.61
N GLN A 49 5.20 11.90 -7.24
CA GLN A 49 5.16 10.76 -8.15
C GLN A 49 3.75 10.43 -8.65
N ASN A 50 2.71 10.52 -7.82
CA ASN A 50 1.32 10.21 -8.20
C ASN A 50 0.85 11.12 -9.37
N SER A 51 1.31 12.38 -9.41
CA SER A 51 1.07 13.28 -10.54
C SER A 51 1.64 12.78 -11.88
N ALA A 52 2.73 12.01 -11.84
CA ALA A 52 3.38 11.42 -13.00
C ALA A 52 2.84 10.01 -13.34
N GLN A 53 2.53 9.20 -12.33
CA GLN A 53 2.11 7.81 -12.47
C GLN A 53 0.67 7.66 -13.00
N ARG A 54 -0.25 8.62 -12.78
CA ARG A 54 -1.60 8.57 -13.37
C ARG A 54 -1.64 8.56 -14.91
N ARG A 55 -0.51 8.86 -15.58
CA ARG A 55 -0.37 8.70 -17.03
C ARG A 55 0.07 7.29 -17.47
N GLY A 56 0.43 6.41 -16.54
CA GLY A 56 0.98 5.09 -16.84
C GLY A 56 0.30 3.98 -16.03
N GLU A 57 -0.34 3.07 -16.77
CA GLU A 57 -0.60 1.68 -16.40
C GLU A 57 -1.70 1.41 -15.36
N SER A 58 -2.91 1.21 -15.89
CA SER A 58 -3.85 0.21 -15.36
C SER A 58 -3.12 -1.12 -15.21
N LEU A 59 -3.01 -1.63 -13.99
CA LEU A 59 -2.42 -2.92 -13.73
C LEU A 59 -3.29 -4.04 -14.31
N ARG A 60 -2.85 -4.48 -15.49
CA ARG A 60 -2.60 -5.87 -15.89
C ARG A 60 -3.44 -6.92 -15.17
N GLU A 61 -4.26 -7.62 -15.96
CA GLU A 61 -4.85 -8.91 -15.64
C GLU A 61 -3.85 -9.82 -14.92
N ILE A 62 -4.27 -10.38 -13.79
CA ILE A 62 -3.48 -11.32 -12.99
C ILE A 62 -3.19 -12.55 -13.86
N HIS A 63 -1.90 -12.83 -14.10
CA HIS A 63 -1.52 -13.97 -14.94
C HIS A 63 -1.77 -15.29 -14.18
N PRO A 64 -2.44 -16.28 -14.79
CA PRO A 64 -2.79 -17.55 -14.10
C PRO A 64 -1.57 -18.35 -13.62
N GLU A 65 -0.39 -18.15 -14.22
CA GLU A 65 0.85 -18.78 -13.74
C GLU A 65 1.28 -18.30 -12.34
N LEU A 66 0.82 -17.12 -11.91
CA LEU A 66 1.15 -16.57 -10.60
C LEU A 66 0.44 -17.34 -9.48
N GLU A 67 -0.79 -17.79 -9.72
CA GLU A 67 -1.54 -18.66 -8.82
C GLU A 67 -0.83 -20.02 -8.68
N ALA A 68 -0.45 -20.64 -9.80
CA ALA A 68 0.30 -21.89 -9.80
C ALA A 68 1.67 -21.79 -9.09
N LEU A 69 2.34 -20.63 -9.19
CA LEU A 69 3.58 -20.36 -8.46
C LEU A 69 3.33 -20.29 -6.94
N LEU A 70 2.31 -19.57 -6.50
CA LEU A 70 1.97 -19.46 -5.08
C LEU A 70 1.61 -20.83 -4.47
N ASP A 71 0.88 -21.65 -5.22
CA ASP A 71 0.52 -23.02 -4.82
C ASP A 71 1.72 -23.97 -4.76
N SER A 72 2.82 -23.65 -5.45
CA SER A 72 4.06 -24.44 -5.39
C SER A 72 4.81 -24.30 -4.06
N TRP A 73 4.38 -23.40 -3.17
CA TRP A 73 4.97 -23.15 -1.85
C TRP A 73 4.04 -23.57 -0.69
N PRO A 74 3.82 -24.88 -0.47
CA PRO A 74 2.83 -25.37 0.50
C PRO A 74 3.20 -25.13 1.97
N LEU A 75 4.47 -24.85 2.26
CA LEU A 75 4.99 -24.64 3.62
C LEU A 75 5.45 -23.20 3.87
N THR A 76 5.08 -22.26 2.98
CA THR A 76 5.49 -20.87 3.09
C THR A 76 4.28 -19.98 2.84
N VAL A 77 4.07 -19.01 3.72
CA VAL A 77 3.00 -18.02 3.56
C VAL A 77 3.40 -17.09 2.42
N ALA A 78 2.59 -17.06 1.36
CA ALA A 78 2.86 -16.27 0.17
C ALA A 78 1.58 -15.62 -0.37
N TYR A 79 1.72 -14.36 -0.77
CA TYR A 79 0.67 -13.57 -1.41
C TYR A 79 1.28 -12.51 -2.35
N VAL A 80 0.42 -11.96 -3.20
CA VAL A 80 0.74 -10.90 -4.16
C VAL A 80 -0.11 -9.69 -3.82
N CYS A 81 0.51 -8.51 -3.84
CA CYS A 81 -0.16 -7.24 -3.65
C CYS A 81 -0.11 -6.39 -4.92
N ASP A 82 -1.16 -5.59 -5.12
CA ASP A 82 -1.09 -4.45 -6.04
C ASP A 82 -0.25 -3.30 -5.41
N PRO A 83 0.00 -2.19 -6.12
CA PRO A 83 0.70 -1.03 -5.58
C PRO A 83 -0.03 -0.32 -4.44
N ASN A 84 -1.34 -0.54 -4.28
CA ASN A 84 -2.10 -0.03 -3.14
C ASN A 84 -1.93 -0.93 -1.90
N LEU A 85 -1.12 -2.00 -2.01
CA LEU A 85 -0.92 -3.03 -1.00
C LEU A 85 -2.15 -3.89 -0.75
N ASP A 86 -3.12 -3.87 -1.65
CA ASP A 86 -4.26 -4.77 -1.59
C ASP A 86 -3.81 -6.17 -2.04
N VAL A 87 -4.15 -7.19 -1.25
CA VAL A 87 -3.84 -8.58 -1.59
C VAL A 87 -4.73 -9.03 -2.75
N VAL A 88 -4.11 -9.37 -3.88
CA VAL A 88 -4.81 -9.78 -5.11
C VAL A 88 -4.77 -11.28 -5.35
N LEU A 89 -3.79 -11.98 -4.74
CA LEU A 89 -3.69 -13.45 -4.72
C LEU A 89 -3.02 -13.90 -3.42
N ALA A 90 -3.42 -15.05 -2.88
CA ALA A 90 -2.85 -15.66 -1.70
C ALA A 90 -2.86 -17.18 -1.84
N ASN A 91 -1.85 -17.88 -1.29
CA ASN A 91 -1.91 -19.34 -1.19
C ASN A 91 -2.76 -19.78 0.00
N SER A 92 -3.20 -21.04 0.00
CA SER A 92 -4.07 -21.60 1.06
C SER A 92 -3.50 -21.49 2.48
N LEU A 93 -2.17 -21.38 2.63
CA LEU A 93 -1.52 -21.19 3.93
C LEU A 93 -1.66 -19.73 4.40
N ALA A 94 -1.50 -18.75 3.50
CA ALA A 94 -1.70 -17.34 3.78
C ALA A 94 -3.15 -17.03 4.20
N GLU A 95 -4.14 -17.63 3.53
CA GLU A 95 -5.56 -17.49 3.89
C GLU A 95 -5.87 -18.00 5.31
N LYS A 96 -5.21 -19.09 5.73
CA LYS A 96 -5.41 -19.67 7.07
C LYS A 96 -4.77 -18.83 8.18
N VAL A 97 -3.65 -18.16 7.88
CA VAL A 97 -2.93 -17.31 8.85
C VAL A 97 -3.62 -15.95 9.01
N SER A 98 -4.21 -15.43 7.93
CA SER A 98 -4.91 -14.14 7.93
C SER A 98 -6.37 -14.31 7.48
N PRO A 99 -7.26 -14.82 8.35
CA PRO A 99 -8.64 -15.19 7.99
C PRO A 99 -9.59 -14.02 7.64
N ASN A 100 -9.07 -12.79 7.48
CA ASN A 100 -9.86 -11.59 7.12
C ASN A 100 -9.51 -11.04 5.72
N SER A 101 -8.96 -11.84 4.81
CA SER A 101 -8.57 -11.42 3.45
C SER A 101 -9.73 -11.16 2.49
N GLU A 102 -11.00 -11.23 2.92
CA GLU A 102 -12.13 -10.79 2.12
C GLU A 102 -12.17 -9.25 2.05
N SER A 103 -11.44 -8.66 1.08
CA SER A 103 -11.64 -7.30 0.55
C SER A 103 -11.59 -6.12 1.52
N VAL A 104 -11.20 -6.32 2.78
CA VAL A 104 -10.86 -5.22 3.69
C VAL A 104 -9.35 -5.07 3.64
N SER A 105 -8.92 -4.01 2.95
CA SER A 105 -7.54 -3.52 2.83
C SER A 105 -6.79 -3.75 4.16
N THR A 106 -6.07 -4.87 4.22
CA THR A 106 -5.27 -5.24 5.38
C THR A 106 -3.85 -4.76 5.05
N PRO A 107 -3.25 -3.86 5.85
CA PRO A 107 -1.91 -3.38 5.55
C PRO A 107 -0.94 -4.54 5.66
N CYS A 108 -0.41 -4.99 4.53
CA CYS A 108 0.64 -5.97 4.49
C CYS A 108 1.92 -5.32 5.05
N VAL A 109 2.40 -5.78 6.21
CA VAL A 109 3.69 -5.32 6.74
C VAL A 109 4.80 -5.96 5.90
N HIS A 110 5.30 -5.25 4.89
CA HIS A 110 6.48 -5.67 4.11
C HIS A 110 7.57 -4.61 4.08
N TYR A 111 8.79 -5.05 4.36
CA TYR A 111 10.02 -4.29 4.10
C TYR A 111 10.53 -4.68 2.69
N SER A 112 10.43 -3.79 1.72
CA SER A 112 10.98 -4.00 0.37
C SER A 112 11.45 -2.68 -0.24
N SER A 113 12.65 -2.67 -0.82
CA SER A 113 13.30 -1.48 -1.40
C SER A 113 13.01 -1.29 -2.91
N SER A 114 11.98 -1.92 -3.47
CA SER A 114 11.70 -1.90 -4.92
C SER A 114 10.19 -1.77 -5.25
N PRO A 115 9.78 -0.88 -6.18
CA PRO A 115 8.38 -0.52 -6.41
C PRO A 115 7.62 -1.38 -7.45
N ALA A 116 8.20 -2.48 -7.95
CA ALA A 116 7.56 -3.36 -8.93
C ALA A 116 7.13 -4.67 -8.26
N CYS A 117 5.82 -4.88 -8.06
CA CYS A 117 5.18 -6.13 -7.62
C CYS A 117 5.97 -6.94 -6.57
N VAL A 118 5.72 -6.67 -5.29
CA VAL A 118 6.43 -7.35 -4.21
C VAL A 118 5.74 -8.67 -3.92
N ILE A 119 6.33 -9.78 -4.39
CA ILE A 119 6.01 -11.10 -3.84
C ILE A 119 6.45 -11.09 -2.39
N SER A 120 5.48 -11.23 -1.52
CA SER A 120 5.61 -11.03 -0.10
C SER A 120 5.68 -12.39 0.59
N ILE A 121 6.89 -12.75 1.04
CA ILE A 121 7.17 -14.03 1.70
C ILE A 121 7.32 -13.76 3.20
N GLY A 122 6.33 -14.18 3.97
CA GLY A 122 6.37 -14.09 5.42
C GLY A 122 6.92 -15.37 6.04
N THR A 123 8.01 -15.29 6.79
CA THR A 123 8.37 -16.37 7.71
C THR A 123 7.47 -16.25 8.95
N GLY A 124 6.51 -17.16 9.09
CA GLY A 124 5.68 -17.25 10.31
C GLY A 124 6.58 -17.47 11.53
N GLY A 125 6.80 -16.41 12.30
CA GLY A 125 7.40 -16.51 13.62
C GLY A 125 6.39 -17.12 14.59
N TYR A 126 6.86 -18.08 15.38
CA TYR A 126 6.12 -18.83 16.41
C TYR A 126 5.43 -17.92 17.45
#